data_AF-A0A661ZDJ5-F1
#
_entry.id   AF-A0A661ZDJ5-F1
#
_cell.length_a   1.000
_cell.length_b   1.000
_cell.length_c   1.000
_cell.angle_alpha   90.00
_cell.angle_beta   90.00
_cell.angle_gamma   90.00
#
_symmetry.space_group_name_H-M   'P 1'
#
loop_
_entity.id
_entity.type
_entity.pdbx_description
1 polymer ?
#
loop_
_entity_poly.entity_id
_entity_poly.type
_entity_poly.pdbx_seq_one_letter_code
_entity_poly.pdbx_strand_id
1 'polypeptide(L)'
;MLARTYLADHKCNGCGLCADKCPVGAIKMIRKQPYWTYKCESCMRCANICPEKAINSSIPLTVLYTWLFIKIIAIDGPLKFIWDHLEGLGNAPFFLIKYMILWVLTFLGSLLLYQLFYSLNRIKVFKYIFAFTTPMKFWRHYIAPGFKGKY
;
A
#
# COMPACT_ATOMS: atom_id res chain seq x y z
N MET A 1 -6.22 -4.14 -4.22
CA MET A 1 -5.19 -3.07 -4.01
C MET A 1 -4.08 -3.47 -3.02
N LEU A 2 -4.33 -4.39 -2.07
CA LEU A 2 -3.36 -4.77 -1.02
C LEU A 2 -2.13 -5.57 -1.52
N ALA A 3 -2.21 -6.22 -2.68
CA ALA A 3 -1.10 -6.96 -3.28
C ALA A 3 0.23 -6.16 -3.37
N ARG A 4 0.15 -4.84 -3.57
CA ARG A 4 1.33 -3.96 -3.75
C ARG A 4 1.88 -3.37 -2.45
N THR A 5 1.39 -3.80 -1.29
CA THR A 5 1.91 -3.36 0.01
C THR A 5 3.06 -4.23 0.50
N TYR A 6 3.22 -5.44 -0.03
CA TYR A 6 4.36 -6.28 0.32
C TYR A 6 5.66 -5.74 -0.26
N LEU A 7 6.71 -5.75 0.56
CA LEU A 7 8.06 -5.36 0.21
C LEU A 7 9.06 -6.35 0.82
N ALA A 8 10.07 -6.71 0.04
CA ALA A 8 11.26 -7.36 0.56
C ALA A 8 12.24 -6.30 1.06
N ASP A 9 12.67 -6.43 2.31
CA ASP A 9 13.68 -5.59 2.94
C ASP A 9 15.11 -5.99 2.51
N HIS A 10 16.11 -5.39 3.17
CA HIS A 10 17.53 -5.62 2.89
C HIS A 10 18.04 -7.01 3.31
N LYS A 11 17.31 -7.77 4.14
CA LYS A 11 17.67 -9.14 4.51
C LYS A 11 17.35 -10.14 3.39
N CYS A 12 16.62 -9.70 2.36
CA CYS A 12 16.32 -10.54 1.22
C CYS A 12 17.59 -10.92 0.47
N ASN A 13 17.96 -12.20 0.53
CA ASN A 13 19.08 -12.78 -0.22
C ASN A 13 18.72 -13.15 -1.67
N GLY A 14 17.46 -12.97 -2.08
CA GLY A 14 16.99 -13.28 -3.43
C GLY A 14 16.79 -14.76 -3.73
N CYS A 15 16.63 -15.62 -2.72
CA CYS A 15 16.48 -17.07 -2.87
C CYS A 15 15.28 -17.55 -3.72
N GLY A 16 14.29 -16.71 -4.02
CA GLY A 16 13.17 -17.06 -4.89
C GLY A 16 12.08 -17.94 -4.27
N LEU A 17 12.29 -18.54 -3.10
CA LEU A 17 11.32 -19.44 -2.44
C LEU A 17 9.90 -18.87 -2.30
N CYS A 18 9.79 -17.57 -2.07
CA CYS A 18 8.51 -16.89 -2.00
C CYS A 18 7.72 -16.93 -3.32
N ALA A 19 8.40 -16.85 -4.46
CA ALA A 19 7.80 -16.98 -5.77
C ALA A 19 7.37 -18.42 -6.04
N ASP A 20 8.25 -19.38 -5.77
CA ASP A 20 8.02 -20.80 -6.03
C ASP A 20 6.87 -21.38 -5.22
N LYS A 21 6.69 -20.91 -3.98
CA LYS A 21 5.63 -21.40 -3.07
C LYS A 21 4.35 -20.57 -3.13
N CYS A 22 4.23 -19.64 -4.08
CA CYS A 22 3.02 -18.84 -4.26
C CYS A 22 1.93 -19.67 -4.98
N PRO A 23 0.79 -20.00 -4.34
CA PRO A 23 -0.23 -20.88 -4.93
C PRO A 23 -0.88 -20.26 -6.18
N VAL A 24 -1.00 -18.94 -6.21
CA VAL A 24 -1.61 -18.17 -7.30
C VAL A 24 -0.58 -17.61 -8.29
N GLY A 25 0.71 -17.95 -8.15
CA GLY A 25 1.77 -17.48 -9.04
C GLY A 25 1.89 -15.95 -9.11
N ALA A 26 1.59 -15.27 -8.00
CA ALA A 26 1.47 -13.81 -7.98
C ALA A 26 2.80 -13.07 -7.84
N ILE A 27 3.92 -13.76 -7.60
CA ILE A 27 5.22 -13.15 -7.31
C ILE A 27 6.18 -13.41 -8.47
N LYS A 28 6.81 -12.35 -8.98
CA LYS A 28 7.85 -12.41 -10.02
C LYS A 28 9.19 -11.98 -9.43
N MET A 29 10.27 -12.70 -9.75
CA MET A 29 11.61 -12.30 -9.34
C MET A 29 12.21 -11.34 -10.38
N ILE A 30 12.54 -10.12 -9.99
CA ILE A 30 13.16 -9.09 -10.85
C ILE A 30 14.43 -8.58 -10.14
N ARG A 31 15.60 -8.71 -10.79
CA ARG A 31 16.90 -8.30 -10.21
C ARG A 31 17.15 -8.86 -8.80
N LYS A 32 16.89 -10.17 -8.62
CA LYS A 32 16.97 -10.89 -7.33
C LYS A 32 16.01 -10.38 -6.23
N GLN A 33 14.98 -9.62 -6.58
CA GLN A 33 13.96 -9.15 -5.63
C GLN A 33 12.57 -9.64 -6.03
N PRO A 34 11.74 -10.10 -5.07
CA PRO A 34 10.37 -10.46 -5.35
C PRO A 34 9.50 -9.23 -5.64
N TYR A 35 8.61 -9.38 -6.61
CA TYR A 35 7.66 -8.39 -7.06
C TYR A 35 6.24 -8.99 -7.07
N TRP A 36 5.35 -8.46 -6.23
CA TRP A 36 3.97 -8.92 -6.12
C TRP A 36 3.08 -8.25 -7.18
N THR A 37 2.44 -9.07 -8.00
CA THR A 37 1.47 -8.67 -9.01
C THR A 37 0.06 -8.55 -8.43
N TYR A 38 -0.88 -7.99 -9.20
CA TYR A 38 -2.28 -7.86 -8.80
C TYR A 38 -3.01 -9.20 -8.57
N LYS A 39 -2.42 -10.33 -8.96
CA LYS A 39 -2.94 -11.67 -8.67
C LYS A 39 -2.81 -12.08 -7.19
N CYS A 40 -2.08 -11.31 -6.38
CA CYS A 40 -1.86 -11.66 -4.98
C CYS A 40 -3.16 -11.49 -4.17
N GLU A 41 -3.58 -12.58 -3.54
CA GLU A 41 -4.75 -12.69 -2.65
C GLU A 41 -4.43 -12.34 -1.18
N SER A 42 -3.23 -11.85 -0.89
CA SER A 42 -2.79 -11.48 0.47
C SER A 42 -2.84 -12.61 1.51
N CYS A 43 -2.65 -13.87 1.10
CA CYS A 43 -2.61 -15.04 1.99
C CYS A 43 -1.39 -15.11 2.93
N MET A 44 -0.45 -14.15 2.87
CA MET A 44 0.77 -14.07 3.69
C MET A 44 1.71 -15.28 3.66
N ARG A 45 1.45 -16.29 2.81
CA ARG A 45 2.27 -17.50 2.70
C ARG A 45 3.74 -17.21 2.38
N CYS A 46 3.99 -16.22 1.53
CA CYS A 46 5.34 -15.79 1.19
C CYS A 46 6.14 -15.29 2.42
N ALA A 47 5.51 -14.54 3.32
CA ALA A 47 6.14 -14.05 4.55
C ALA A 47 6.47 -15.19 5.52
N ASN A 48 5.55 -16.15 5.69
CA ASN A 48 5.71 -17.29 6.62
C ASN A 48 6.75 -18.31 6.16
N ILE A 49 7.08 -18.33 4.87
CA ILE A 49 8.04 -19.26 4.25
C ILE A 49 9.44 -18.65 4.16
N CYS A 50 9.57 -17.32 4.26
CA CYS A 50 10.86 -16.64 4.10
C CYS A 50 11.80 -16.95 5.29
N PRO A 51 12.94 -17.63 5.06
CA PRO A 51 13.86 -17.97 6.15
C PRO A 51 14.49 -16.72 6.78
N GLU A 52 14.81 -15.73 5.95
CA GLU A 52 15.39 -14.45 6.35
C GLU A 52 14.37 -13.49 7.02
N LYS A 53 13.08 -13.85 7.01
CA LYS A 53 11.98 -12.98 7.46
C LYS A 53 12.03 -11.59 6.82
N ALA A 54 12.42 -11.54 5.55
CA ALA A 54 12.69 -10.32 4.81
C ALA A 54 11.43 -9.66 4.23
N ILE A 55 10.30 -10.37 4.22
CA ILE A 55 9.06 -9.89 3.60
C ILE A 55 8.24 -9.14 4.64
N ASN A 56 8.07 -7.85 4.42
CA ASN A 56 7.29 -6.95 5.24
C ASN A 56 6.15 -6.32 4.42
N SER A 57 5.23 -5.67 5.11
CA SER A 57 4.13 -4.91 4.53
C SER A 57 4.38 -3.43 4.81
N SER A 58 4.22 -2.55 3.83
CA SER A 58 4.37 -1.09 3.94
C SER A 58 3.21 -0.45 4.69
N ILE A 59 2.83 -1.00 5.85
CA ILE A 59 1.68 -0.55 6.65
C ILE A 59 1.78 0.96 6.97
N PRO A 60 2.92 1.50 7.41
CA PRO A 60 3.00 2.92 7.78
C PRO A 60 2.66 3.85 6.61
N LEU A 61 3.16 3.55 5.41
CA LEU A 61 2.90 4.37 4.24
C LEU A 61 1.44 4.25 3.76
N THR A 62 0.85 3.05 3.86
CA THR A 62 -0.59 2.88 3.58
C THR A 62 -1.44 3.64 4.59
N VAL A 63 -1.12 3.61 5.88
CA VAL A 63 -1.84 4.37 6.91
C VAL A 63 -1.77 5.87 6.64
N LEU A 64 -0.58 6.37 6.28
CA LEU A 64 -0.40 7.79 5.90
C LEU A 64 -1.26 8.15 4.68
N TYR A 65 -1.24 7.32 3.63
CA TYR A 65 -2.06 7.54 2.44
C TYR A 65 -3.57 7.54 2.77
N THR A 66 -4.04 6.55 3.52
CA THR A 66 -5.45 6.45 3.91
C THR A 66 -5.86 7.65 4.79
N TRP A 67 -4.98 8.09 5.68
CA TRP A 67 -5.21 9.28 6.53
C TRP A 67 -5.33 10.57 5.70
N LEU A 68 -4.43 10.78 4.74
CA LEU A 68 -4.51 11.93 3.81
C LEU A 68 -5.79 11.89 2.98
N PHE A 69 -6.16 10.72 2.46
CA PHE A 69 -7.37 10.54 1.67
C PHE A 69 -8.64 10.81 2.49
N ILE A 70 -8.71 10.31 3.73
CA ILE A 70 -9.81 10.58 4.66
C ILE A 70 -9.91 12.07 4.99
N LYS A 71 -8.77 12.74 5.24
CA LYS A 71 -8.75 14.19 5.51
C LYS A 71 -9.33 14.99 4.36
N ILE A 72 -8.93 14.68 3.12
CA ILE A 72 -9.42 15.36 1.92
C ILE A 72 -10.95 15.18 1.79
N ILE A 73 -11.44 13.94 1.89
CA ILE A 73 -12.88 13.65 1.71
C ILE A 73 -13.74 14.19 2.86
N ALA A 74 -13.30 14.02 4.11
CA ALA A 74 -14.09 14.39 5.28
C ALA A 74 -14.15 15.92 5.50
N ILE A 75 -13.12 16.66 5.06
CA ILE A 75 -13.06 18.11 5.22
C ILE A 75 -13.77 18.84 4.06
N ASP A 76 -13.60 18.38 2.81
CA ASP A 76 -14.19 19.05 1.64
C ASP A 76 -15.61 18.58 1.27
N GLY A 77 -16.06 17.42 1.79
CA GLY A 77 -17.36 16.86 1.45
C GLY A 77 -18.50 17.39 2.33
N PRO A 78 -18.82 16.75 3.47
CA PRO A 78 -20.08 16.99 4.18
C PRO A 78 -20.09 18.33 4.94
N LEU A 79 -18.96 18.71 5.54
CA LEU A 79 -18.87 19.87 6.41
C LEU A 79 -18.99 21.19 5.63
N LYS A 80 -18.32 21.23 4.47
CA LYS A 80 -18.35 22.36 3.53
C LYS A 80 -19.69 22.46 2.80
N PHE A 81 -20.29 21.31 2.47
CA PHE A 81 -21.65 21.24 1.93
C PHE A 81 -22.69 21.85 2.88
N ILE A 82 -22.63 21.49 4.18
CA ILE A 82 -23.53 22.05 5.19
C ILE A 82 -23.31 23.57 5.36
N TRP A 83 -22.06 24.04 5.36
CA TRP A 83 -21.73 25.47 5.48
C TRP A 83 -22.25 26.31 4.29
N ASP A 84 -21.97 25.85 3.06
CA ASP A 84 -22.36 26.56 1.83
C ASP A 84 -23.89 26.53 1.58
N HIS A 85 -24.59 25.47 2.02
CA HIS A 85 -26.06 25.39 1.94
C HIS A 85 -26.76 26.23 3.02
N LEU A 86 -26.11 26.48 4.15
CA LEU A 86 -26.59 27.42 5.17
C LEU A 86 -26.50 28.88 4.70
N GLU A 87 -25.49 29.21 3.88
CA GLU A 87 -25.20 30.58 3.45
C GLU A 87 -25.81 30.96 2.07
N GLY A 88 -26.24 30.01 1.23
CA GLY A 88 -26.54 30.31 -0.18
C GLY A 88 -27.79 29.68 -0.79
N LEU A 89 -28.95 30.34 -0.66
CA LEU A 89 -30.18 30.00 -1.41
C LEU A 89 -30.18 30.43 -2.90
N GLY A 90 -29.15 31.11 -3.40
CA GLY A 90 -29.20 31.80 -4.70
C GLY A 90 -28.49 31.14 -5.90
N ASN A 91 -27.52 30.23 -5.71
CA ASN A 91 -26.62 29.77 -6.79
C ASN A 91 -26.40 28.25 -6.81
N ALA A 92 -27.47 27.47 -6.64
CA ALA A 92 -27.44 26.00 -6.63
C ALA A 92 -26.74 25.31 -7.83
N PRO A 93 -26.90 25.75 -9.11
CA PRO A 93 -26.30 25.01 -10.23
C PRO A 93 -24.77 25.17 -10.32
N PHE A 94 -24.22 26.33 -10.00
CA PHE A 94 -22.76 26.55 -10.00
C PHE A 94 -22.06 25.74 -8.91
N PHE A 95 -22.72 25.57 -7.75
CA PHE A 95 -22.22 24.80 -6.62
C PHE A 95 -22.08 23.30 -6.97
N LEU A 96 -23.10 22.71 -7.60
CA LEU A 96 -23.07 21.30 -8.01
C LEU A 96 -21.92 21.04 -8.98
N ILE A 97 -21.69 21.94 -9.94
CA ILE A 97 -20.58 21.83 -10.90
C ILE A 97 -19.23 21.91 -10.19
N LYS A 98 -19.04 22.86 -9.26
CA LYS A 98 -17.81 23.00 -8.47
C LYS A 98 -17.53 21.76 -7.62
N TYR A 99 -18.56 21.18 -7.00
CA TYR A 99 -18.44 19.95 -6.22
C TYR A 99 -18.05 18.78 -7.12
N MET A 100 -18.72 18.59 -8.26
CA MET A 100 -18.37 17.54 -9.23
C MET A 100 -16.91 17.67 -9.71
N ILE A 101 -16.45 18.88 -10.03
CA ILE A 101 -15.05 19.14 -10.42
C ILE A 101 -14.09 18.77 -9.28
N LEU A 102 -14.39 19.14 -8.03
CA LEU A 102 -13.55 18.83 -6.88
C LEU A 102 -13.43 17.32 -6.63
N TRP A 103 -14.52 16.57 -6.77
CA TRP A 103 -14.49 15.10 -6.65
C TRP A 103 -13.72 14.43 -7.78
N VAL A 104 -13.82 14.94 -9.01
CA VAL A 104 -13.02 14.45 -10.14
C VAL A 104 -11.53 14.74 -9.92
N LEU A 105 -11.17 15.94 -9.46
CA LEU A 105 -9.79 16.31 -9.18
C LEU A 105 -9.20 15.50 -8.01
N THR A 106 -9.96 15.26 -6.95
CA THR A 106 -9.52 14.43 -5.82
C THR A 106 -9.39 12.96 -6.23
N PHE A 107 -10.30 12.44 -7.05
CA PHE A 107 -10.17 11.09 -7.62
C PHE A 107 -8.90 10.96 -8.48
N LEU A 108 -8.67 11.88 -9.42
CA LEU A 108 -7.45 11.90 -10.25
C LEU A 108 -6.18 12.05 -9.41
N GLY A 109 -6.21 12.93 -8.39
CA GLY A 109 -5.12 13.11 -7.44
C GLY A 109 -4.80 11.83 -6.67
N SER A 110 -5.82 11.06 -6.27
CA SER A 110 -5.63 9.77 -5.58
C SER A 110 -4.93 8.73 -6.47
N LEU A 111 -5.22 8.71 -7.77
CA LEU A 111 -4.56 7.82 -8.73
C LEU A 111 -3.09 8.20 -8.93
N LEU A 112 -2.79 9.50 -9.01
CA LEU A 112 -1.42 10.02 -9.08
C LEU A 112 -0.63 9.70 -7.80
N LEU A 113 -1.24 9.90 -6.64
CA LEU A 113 -0.64 9.54 -5.34
C LEU A 113 -0.39 8.03 -5.24
N TYR A 114 -1.29 7.18 -5.74
CA TYR A 114 -1.06 5.74 -5.81
C TYR A 114 0.14 5.37 -6.71
N GLN A 115 0.28 6.00 -7.86
CA GLN A 115 1.44 5.80 -8.74
C GLN A 115 2.74 6.28 -8.10
N LEU A 116 2.70 7.42 -7.40
CA LEU A 116 3.82 7.95 -6.63
C LEU A 116 4.21 6.97 -5.52
N PHE A 117 3.26 6.56 -4.69
CA PHE A 117 3.45 5.56 -3.62
C PHE A 117 4.11 4.29 -4.16
N TYR A 118 3.58 3.77 -5.26
CA TYR A 118 4.11 2.56 -5.89
C TYR A 118 5.55 2.76 -6.40
N SER A 119 5.86 3.93 -6.94
CA SER A 119 7.20 4.26 -7.41
C SER A 119 8.19 4.45 -6.26
N LEU A 120 7.77 5.10 -5.17
CA LEU A 120 8.56 5.27 -3.95
C LEU A 120 8.94 3.92 -3.33
N ASN A 121 8.01 2.96 -3.28
CA ASN A 121 8.29 1.59 -2.79
C ASN A 121 9.32 0.81 -3.63
N ARG A 122 9.67 1.28 -4.84
CA ARG A 122 10.76 0.68 -5.65
C ARG A 122 12.14 1.23 -5.29
N ILE A 123 12.23 2.35 -4.57
CA ILE A 123 13.50 2.96 -4.18
C ILE A 123 14.07 2.20 -2.96
N LYS A 124 15.37 1.84 -3.02
CA LYS A 124 16.04 1.08 -1.95
C LYS A 124 16.01 1.79 -0.60
N VAL A 125 16.18 3.12 -0.59
CA VAL A 125 16.17 3.96 0.63
C VAL A 125 14.82 3.88 1.34
N PHE A 126 13.73 3.98 0.58
CA PHE A 126 12.38 3.85 1.12
C PHE A 126 12.18 2.50 1.80
N LYS A 127 12.59 1.39 1.16
CA LYS A 127 12.50 0.05 1.76
C LYS A 127 13.21 -0.05 3.11
N TYR A 128 14.36 0.61 3.27
CA TYR A 128 15.11 0.62 4.53
C TYR A 128 14.37 1.37 5.63
N ILE A 129 13.86 2.58 5.34
CA ILE A 129 13.08 3.39 6.28
C ILE A 129 11.80 2.67 6.70
N PHE A 130 11.09 2.04 5.76
CA PHE A 130 9.87 1.30 6.07
C PHE A 130 10.14 0.02 6.85
N ALA A 131 11.22 -0.70 6.57
CA ALA A 131 11.62 -1.85 7.39
C ALA A 131 11.89 -1.45 8.85
N PHE A 132 12.38 -0.23 9.10
CA PHE A 132 12.62 0.27 10.46
C PHE A 132 11.34 0.73 11.17
N THR A 133 10.45 1.41 10.44
CA THR A 133 9.20 1.97 11.01
C THR A 133 8.05 0.97 11.13
N THR A 134 8.15 -0.20 10.49
CA THR A 134 7.09 -1.20 10.55
C THR A 134 7.14 -1.93 11.90
N PRO A 135 6.04 -1.98 12.67
CA PRO A 135 6.01 -2.64 13.98
C PRO A 135 6.28 -4.14 13.89
N MET A 136 6.24 -4.74 12.70
CA MET A 136 6.56 -6.15 12.48
C MET A 136 8.01 -6.54 12.79
N LYS A 137 8.92 -5.58 13.02
CA LYS A 137 10.23 -5.87 13.63
C LYS A 137 10.11 -6.29 15.10
N PHE A 138 9.10 -5.77 15.80
CA PHE A 138 8.80 -6.09 17.20
C PHE A 138 8.02 -7.41 17.33
N TRP A 139 7.11 -7.69 16.39
CA TRP A 139 6.31 -8.92 16.39
C TRP A 139 7.06 -10.10 15.76
N ARG A 140 7.10 -11.24 16.44
CA ARG A 140 7.79 -12.44 15.95
C ARG A 140 7.00 -13.04 14.78
N HIS A 141 7.55 -12.93 13.57
CA HIS A 141 6.96 -13.58 12.40
C HIS A 141 6.93 -15.11 12.59
N TYR A 142 5.74 -15.68 12.44
CA TYR A 142 5.50 -17.11 12.45
C TYR A 142 6.18 -17.74 11.22
N ILE A 143 6.94 -18.81 11.46
CA ILE A 143 7.48 -19.65 10.39
C ILE A 143 6.72 -20.97 10.44
N ALA A 144 6.23 -21.43 9.29
CA ALA A 144 5.54 -22.71 9.21
C ALA A 144 6.49 -23.86 9.64
N PRO A 145 6.10 -24.71 10.61
CA PRO A 145 6.93 -25.83 11.04
C PRO A 145 7.20 -26.79 9.88
N GLY A 146 8.43 -27.31 9.81
CA GLY A 146 8.88 -28.18 8.72
C GLY A 146 9.55 -27.45 7.54
N PHE A 147 9.50 -26.12 7.50
CA PHE A 147 10.19 -25.33 6.48
C PHE A 147 11.58 -24.88 6.96
N LYS A 148 12.58 -25.78 6.87
CA LYS A 148 14.00 -25.40 7.01
C LYS A 148 14.51 -25.07 5.61
N GLY A 149 14.54 -23.79 5.26
CA GLY A 149 15.15 -23.32 4.02
C GLY A 149 16.63 -23.68 4.02
N LYS A 150 17.01 -24.82 3.42
CA LYS A 150 18.37 -25.04 2.95
C LYS A 150 18.48 -24.27 1.64
N TYR A 151 19.32 -23.25 1.65
CA TYR A 151 19.67 -22.40 0.51
C TYR A 151 20.65 -23.12 -0.41
#